data_AF-A0A7S4I3E4-F1
#
_entry.id   AF-A0A7S4I3E4-F1
#
_cell.length_a   1.000
_cell.length_b   1.000
_cell.length_c   1.000
_cell.angle_alpha   90.00
_cell.angle_beta   90.00
_cell.angle_gamma   90.00
#
_symmetry.space_group_name_H-M   'P 1'
#
loop_
_entity.id
_entity.type
_entity.pdbx_description
1 polymer ?
#
loop_
_entity_poly.entity_id
_entity_poly.type
_entity_poly.pdbx_seq_one_letter_code
_entity_poly.pdbx_strand_id
1 'polypeptide(L)'
;NHPKDWKQITYQQIVKEGGSTILNQYPSLFCTLTTLYPEYDWNIKDSRKQVPSHHWEDKATQRKFFDEFEHRFSIKKPADWKNITRLQVVQQGGAPILSRYPSLFSALETLYPERKWDIRDTRKQVSFNYWNNADNVKDFVERLKTQLNIKGDEDWFRVSVEQLKAGGGGSLFAKYRSLYQILRVAYPEKQWKKSSFQAKFKRSTQRWLFIQLQKVFPNCEIIEEYL
;
A
#
# COMPACT_ATOMS: atom_id res chain seq x y z
N ASN A 1 -11.88 0.30 -43.59
CA ASN A 1 -11.08 -0.44 -42.59
C ASN A 1 -10.60 0.53 -41.53
N HIS A 2 -11.38 0.72 -40.48
CA HIS A 2 -11.01 1.60 -39.38
C HIS A 2 -10.18 0.77 -38.37
N PRO A 3 -9.11 1.32 -37.76
CA PRO A 3 -8.34 0.62 -36.71
C PRO A 3 -9.21 0.01 -35.57
N LYS A 4 -10.40 0.57 -35.33
CA LYS A 4 -11.38 0.03 -34.36
C LYS A 4 -11.92 -1.35 -34.70
N ASP A 5 -11.96 -1.71 -35.99
CA ASP A 5 -12.53 -2.98 -36.46
C ASP A 5 -11.64 -4.17 -36.05
N TRP A 6 -10.35 -3.94 -35.82
CA TRP A 6 -9.39 -4.93 -35.34
C TRP A 6 -9.66 -5.41 -33.91
N LYS A 7 -10.49 -4.69 -33.13
CA LYS A 7 -10.92 -5.12 -31.79
C LYS A 7 -11.75 -6.40 -31.83
N GLN A 8 -12.44 -6.67 -32.94
CA GLN A 8 -13.30 -7.85 -33.07
C GLN A 8 -12.59 -9.04 -33.72
N ILE A 9 -11.35 -8.84 -34.17
CA ILE A 9 -10.62 -9.84 -34.94
C ILE A 9 -9.79 -10.71 -34.00
N THR A 10 -9.98 -12.02 -34.13
CA THR A 10 -9.27 -13.03 -33.35
C THR A 10 -7.96 -13.44 -34.04
N TYR A 11 -7.02 -13.96 -33.24
CA TYR A 11 -5.78 -14.57 -33.76
C TYR A 11 -6.05 -15.61 -34.85
N GLN A 12 -7.07 -16.45 -34.66
CA GLN A 12 -7.44 -17.49 -35.62
C GLN A 12 -7.95 -16.92 -36.95
N GLN A 13 -8.69 -15.81 -36.93
CA GLN A 13 -9.13 -15.14 -38.16
C GLN A 13 -7.93 -14.60 -38.94
N ILE A 14 -6.94 -14.01 -38.28
CA ILE A 14 -5.74 -13.48 -38.98
C ILE A 14 -4.89 -14.61 -39.56
N VAL A 15 -4.75 -15.74 -38.85
CA VAL A 15 -4.07 -16.93 -39.38
C VAL A 15 -4.80 -17.50 -40.60
N LYS A 16 -6.14 -17.53 -40.56
CA LYS A 16 -6.98 -18.04 -41.66
C LYS A 16 -6.83 -17.19 -42.94
N GLU A 17 -6.64 -15.89 -42.79
CA GLU A 17 -6.39 -14.95 -43.89
C GLU A 17 -4.89 -14.87 -44.30
N GLY A 18 -4.04 -15.78 -43.82
CA GLY A 18 -2.63 -15.86 -44.21
C GLY A 18 -1.68 -14.93 -43.47
N GLY A 19 -2.13 -14.26 -42.41
CA GLY A 19 -1.33 -13.34 -41.58
C GLY A 19 -0.37 -14.03 -40.58
N SER A 20 -0.20 -15.35 -40.67
CA SER A 20 0.66 -16.13 -39.76
C SER A 20 2.11 -15.66 -39.76
N THR A 21 2.64 -15.26 -40.91
CA THR A 21 4.02 -14.77 -41.04
C THR A 21 4.24 -13.45 -40.30
N ILE A 22 3.27 -12.53 -40.36
CA ILE A 22 3.31 -11.26 -39.62
C ILE A 22 3.16 -11.52 -38.12
N LEU A 23 2.28 -12.43 -37.72
CA LEU A 23 2.10 -12.77 -36.30
C LEU A 23 3.34 -13.44 -35.69
N ASN A 24 4.13 -14.18 -36.47
CA ASN A 24 5.37 -14.80 -36.00
C ASN A 24 6.52 -13.82 -35.77
N GLN A 25 6.44 -12.61 -36.36
CA GLN A 25 7.47 -11.57 -36.17
C GLN A 25 7.32 -10.82 -34.85
N TYR A 26 6.15 -10.89 -34.22
CA TYR A 26 5.84 -10.14 -33.01
C TYR A 26 5.43 -11.07 -31.87
N PRO A 27 5.77 -10.77 -30.61
CA PRO A 27 5.42 -11.61 -29.47
C PRO A 27 3.91 -11.83 -29.28
N SER A 28 3.08 -10.92 -29.80
CA SER A 28 1.63 -11.00 -29.69
C SER A 28 0.91 -10.17 -30.73
N LEU A 29 -0.36 -10.50 -31.02
CA LEU A 29 -1.29 -9.71 -31.82
C LEU A 29 -1.42 -8.28 -31.30
N PHE A 30 -1.39 -8.08 -29.98
CA PHE A 30 -1.40 -6.74 -29.42
C PHE A 30 -0.13 -5.97 -29.81
N CYS A 31 1.05 -6.59 -29.67
CA CYS A 31 2.31 -6.00 -30.11
C CYS A 31 2.27 -5.67 -31.61
N THR A 32 1.75 -6.58 -32.44
CA THR A 32 1.55 -6.34 -33.87
C THR A 32 0.68 -5.10 -34.11
N LEU A 33 -0.45 -4.96 -33.43
CA LEU A 33 -1.35 -3.81 -33.59
C LEU A 33 -0.73 -2.50 -33.09
N THR A 34 -0.04 -2.52 -31.95
CA THR A 34 0.66 -1.33 -31.42
C THR A 34 1.84 -0.90 -32.27
N THR A 35 2.52 -1.83 -32.93
CA THR A 35 3.65 -1.52 -33.81
C THR A 35 3.20 -1.04 -35.18
N LEU A 36 2.11 -1.60 -35.72
CA LEU A 36 1.59 -1.22 -37.03
C LEU A 36 0.74 0.06 -37.00
N TYR A 37 0.11 0.37 -35.87
CA TYR A 37 -0.76 1.54 -35.68
C TYR A 37 -0.44 2.25 -34.36
N PRO A 38 0.77 2.81 -34.19
CA PRO A 38 1.20 3.48 -32.96
C PRO A 38 0.40 4.74 -32.63
N GLU A 39 -0.23 5.36 -33.64
CA GLU A 39 -1.12 6.51 -33.50
C GLU A 39 -2.44 6.20 -32.80
N TYR A 40 -2.75 4.92 -32.60
CA TYR A 40 -4.00 4.48 -31.99
C TYR A 40 -3.77 3.97 -30.56
N ASP A 41 -4.59 4.46 -29.62
CA ASP A 41 -4.51 4.07 -28.21
C ASP A 41 -5.19 2.70 -28.00
N TRP A 42 -4.43 1.64 -28.28
CA TRP A 42 -4.89 0.26 -28.16
C TRP A 42 -5.04 -0.13 -26.69
N ASN A 43 -6.28 -0.35 -26.25
CA ASN A 43 -6.52 -1.01 -24.97
C ASN A 43 -6.38 -2.53 -25.15
N ILE A 44 -5.47 -3.14 -24.40
CA ILE A 44 -5.19 -4.58 -24.55
C ILE A 44 -6.40 -5.48 -24.26
N LYS A 45 -7.35 -4.99 -23.44
CA LYS A 45 -8.61 -5.67 -23.13
C LYS A 45 -9.55 -5.75 -24.33
N ASP A 46 -9.44 -4.82 -25.26
CA ASP A 46 -10.27 -4.78 -26.47
C ASP A 46 -9.78 -5.78 -27.51
N SER A 47 -8.53 -6.26 -27.41
CA SER A 47 -7.92 -7.13 -28.42
C SER A 47 -7.79 -8.60 -27.99
N ARG A 48 -7.89 -8.91 -26.68
CA ARG A 48 -7.70 -10.27 -26.15
C ARG A 48 -8.50 -10.54 -24.88
N LYS A 49 -8.97 -11.79 -24.74
CA LYS A 49 -9.51 -12.33 -23.48
C LYS A 49 -8.44 -12.50 -22.38
N GLN A 50 -7.16 -12.66 -22.75
CA GLN A 50 -6.04 -12.78 -21.82
C GLN A 50 -4.82 -12.00 -22.34
N VAL A 51 -4.26 -11.17 -21.46
CA VAL A 51 -3.09 -10.34 -21.74
C VAL A 51 -1.81 -11.13 -21.50
N PRO A 52 -0.85 -11.20 -22.45
CA PRO A 52 0.44 -11.83 -22.23
C PRO A 52 1.17 -11.24 -21.01
N SER A 53 1.79 -12.09 -20.19
CA SER A 53 2.48 -11.66 -18.96
C SER A 53 3.62 -10.66 -19.20
N HIS A 54 4.27 -10.75 -20.37
CA HIS A 54 5.36 -9.85 -20.79
C HIS A 54 4.89 -8.40 -20.97
N HIS A 55 3.60 -8.18 -21.30
CA HIS A 55 3.08 -6.84 -21.56
C HIS A 55 3.10 -5.98 -20.29
N TRP A 56 3.01 -6.63 -19.13
CA TRP A 56 3.05 -5.99 -17.82
C TRP A 56 4.47 -5.93 -17.23
N GLU A 57 5.53 -6.15 -18.01
CA GLU A 57 6.91 -5.97 -17.51
C GLU A 57 7.28 -4.50 -17.40
N ASP A 58 6.80 -3.68 -18.33
CA ASP A 58 7.07 -2.26 -18.36
C ASP A 58 6.22 -1.49 -17.33
N LYS A 59 6.89 -0.69 -16.49
CA LYS A 59 6.25 0.15 -15.48
C LYS A 59 5.39 1.26 -16.10
N ALA A 60 5.75 1.79 -17.29
CA ALA A 60 4.96 2.84 -17.92
C ALA A 60 3.59 2.29 -18.37
N THR A 61 3.56 1.06 -18.86
CA THR A 61 2.34 0.33 -19.22
C THR A 61 1.46 0.04 -18.00
N GLN A 62 2.07 -0.38 -16.88
CA GLN A 62 1.36 -0.57 -15.62
C GLN A 62 0.78 0.75 -15.07
N ARG A 63 1.51 1.87 -15.25
CA ARG A 63 1.03 3.20 -14.85
C ARG A 63 -0.17 3.64 -15.68
N LYS A 64 -0.11 3.51 -17.01
CA LYS A 64 -1.24 3.81 -17.90
C LYS A 64 -2.51 3.06 -17.49
N PHE A 65 -2.38 1.79 -17.12
CA PHE A 65 -3.51 1.02 -16.60
C PHE A 65 -4.14 1.67 -15.36
N PHE A 66 -3.32 2.11 -14.40
CA PHE A 66 -3.84 2.76 -13.20
C PHE A 66 -4.36 4.16 -13.48
N ASP A 67 -3.80 4.90 -14.45
CA ASP A 67 -4.34 6.20 -14.89
C ASP A 67 -5.75 6.04 -15.50
N GLU A 68 -5.94 5.04 -16.37
CA GLU A 68 -7.28 4.69 -16.89
C GLU A 68 -8.23 4.24 -15.77
N PHE A 69 -7.71 3.49 -14.80
CA PHE A 69 -8.47 3.05 -13.64
C PHE A 69 -8.90 4.23 -12.77
N GLU A 70 -8.01 5.19 -12.52
CA GLU A 70 -8.31 6.43 -11.78
C GLU A 70 -9.45 7.19 -12.46
N HIS A 71 -9.36 7.35 -13.78
CA HIS A 71 -10.40 8.02 -14.57
C HIS A 71 -11.74 7.27 -14.50
N ARG A 72 -11.73 5.95 -14.69
CA ARG A 72 -12.95 5.11 -14.71
C ARG A 72 -13.66 5.07 -13.36
N PHE A 73 -12.91 5.04 -12.25
CA PHE A 73 -13.46 4.99 -10.89
C PHE A 73 -13.55 6.37 -10.23
N SER A 74 -13.30 7.45 -10.99
CA SER A 74 -13.34 8.84 -10.49
C SER A 74 -12.47 9.07 -9.25
N ILE A 75 -11.31 8.42 -9.21
CA ILE A 75 -10.32 8.54 -8.14
C ILE A 75 -9.52 9.82 -8.40
N LYS A 76 -9.63 10.81 -7.50
CA LYS A 76 -8.97 12.12 -7.65
C LYS A 76 -7.85 12.32 -6.64
N LYS A 77 -7.92 11.64 -5.49
CA LYS A 77 -6.97 11.78 -4.39
C LYS A 77 -6.45 10.41 -3.96
N PRO A 78 -5.23 10.33 -3.38
CA PRO A 78 -4.70 9.11 -2.79
C PRO A 78 -5.68 8.44 -1.79
N ALA A 79 -6.46 9.24 -1.06
CA ALA A 79 -7.46 8.76 -0.11
C ALA A 79 -8.62 7.98 -0.77
N ASP A 80 -8.93 8.21 -2.04
CA ASP A 80 -10.03 7.55 -2.74
C ASP A 80 -9.72 6.06 -3.00
N TRP A 81 -8.42 5.72 -3.08
CA TRP A 81 -7.93 4.34 -3.18
C TRP A 81 -8.29 3.46 -1.98
N LYS A 82 -8.67 4.08 -0.84
CA LYS A 82 -9.09 3.37 0.38
C LYS A 82 -10.25 2.41 0.14
N ASN A 83 -11.17 2.79 -0.74
CA ASN A 83 -12.36 2.01 -1.03
C ASN A 83 -12.16 1.01 -2.17
N ILE A 84 -11.06 1.11 -2.91
CA ILE A 84 -10.75 0.19 -4.00
C ILE A 84 -10.27 -1.16 -3.44
N THR A 85 -10.95 -2.21 -3.85
CA THR A 85 -10.62 -3.58 -3.50
C THR A 85 -9.70 -4.21 -4.54
N ARG A 86 -8.92 -5.21 -4.11
CA ARG A 86 -8.09 -6.01 -5.04
C ARG A 86 -8.97 -6.67 -6.12
N LEU A 87 -10.18 -7.09 -5.77
CA LEU A 87 -11.13 -7.70 -6.69
C LEU A 87 -11.53 -6.75 -7.82
N GLN A 88 -11.80 -5.48 -7.52
CA GLN A 88 -12.11 -4.48 -8.55
C GLN A 88 -10.96 -4.31 -9.54
N VAL A 89 -9.71 -4.26 -9.06
CA VAL A 89 -8.53 -4.18 -9.93
C VAL A 89 -8.38 -5.45 -10.79
N VAL A 90 -8.61 -6.63 -10.21
CA VAL A 90 -8.58 -7.92 -10.95
C VAL A 90 -9.68 -8.01 -12.01
N GLN A 91 -10.91 -7.60 -11.69
CA GLN A 91 -12.03 -7.56 -12.64
C GLN A 91 -11.75 -6.62 -13.81
N GLN A 92 -10.98 -5.56 -13.56
CA GLN A 92 -10.48 -4.68 -14.59
C GLN A 92 -9.20 -5.20 -15.24
N GLY A 93 -8.83 -6.48 -15.14
CA GLY A 93 -7.67 -7.04 -15.85
C GLY A 93 -6.29 -6.74 -15.23
N GLY A 94 -6.25 -6.10 -14.06
CA GLY A 94 -5.00 -5.78 -13.35
C GLY A 94 -4.38 -6.94 -12.58
N ALA A 95 -4.90 -8.16 -12.72
CA ALA A 95 -4.38 -9.35 -12.03
C ALA A 95 -2.87 -9.58 -12.26
N PRO A 96 -2.34 -9.49 -13.50
CA PRO A 96 -0.91 -9.68 -13.75
C PRO A 96 -0.03 -8.57 -13.14
N ILE A 97 -0.56 -7.35 -13.03
CA ILE A 97 0.14 -6.25 -12.35
C ILE A 97 0.20 -6.58 -10.85
N LEU A 98 -0.93 -6.93 -10.26
CA LEU A 98 -1.02 -7.24 -8.82
C LEU A 98 -0.23 -8.48 -8.39
N SER A 99 0.09 -9.41 -9.28
CA SER A 99 0.98 -10.53 -8.95
C SER A 99 2.45 -10.13 -8.83
N ARG A 100 2.85 -8.98 -9.42
CA ARG A 100 4.23 -8.48 -9.37
C ARG A 100 4.52 -7.68 -8.11
N TYR A 101 3.49 -7.27 -7.37
CA TYR A 101 3.63 -6.45 -6.17
C TYR A 101 3.09 -7.17 -4.93
N PRO A 102 3.74 -7.02 -3.77
CA PRO A 102 3.24 -7.60 -2.52
C PRO A 102 1.85 -7.10 -2.11
N SER A 103 1.47 -5.90 -2.57
CA SER A 103 0.15 -5.31 -2.29
C SER A 103 -0.21 -4.23 -3.31
N LEU A 104 -1.49 -3.86 -3.38
CA LEU A 104 -1.93 -2.71 -4.17
C LEU A 104 -1.25 -1.40 -3.73
N PHE A 105 -1.01 -1.22 -2.44
CA PHE A 105 -0.27 -0.06 -1.93
C PHE A 105 1.14 0.01 -2.51
N SER A 106 1.88 -1.10 -2.46
CA SER A 106 3.24 -1.19 -3.02
C SER A 106 3.26 -0.96 -4.54
N ALA A 107 2.24 -1.40 -5.27
CA ALA A 107 2.11 -1.10 -6.68
C ALA A 107 1.97 0.42 -6.92
N LEU A 108 1.06 1.09 -6.19
CA LEU A 108 0.83 2.53 -6.33
C LEU A 108 2.05 3.36 -5.92
N GLU A 109 2.70 3.01 -4.81
CA GLU A 109 3.92 3.67 -4.34
C GLU A 109 5.07 3.54 -5.36
N THR A 110 5.21 2.36 -5.98
CA THR A 110 6.26 2.13 -6.99
C THR A 110 5.98 2.85 -8.31
N LEU A 111 4.70 2.96 -8.72
CA LEU A 111 4.30 3.52 -10.01
C LEU A 111 4.11 5.04 -9.96
N TYR A 112 3.86 5.60 -8.78
CA TYR A 112 3.69 7.04 -8.55
C TYR A 112 4.61 7.52 -7.42
N PRO A 113 5.95 7.42 -7.58
CA PRO A 113 6.90 7.85 -6.55
C PRO A 113 6.85 9.36 -6.28
N GLU A 114 6.31 10.15 -7.21
CA GLU A 114 6.11 11.59 -7.03
C GLU A 114 4.97 11.95 -6.05
N ARG A 115 4.08 10.99 -5.74
CA ARG A 115 2.96 11.21 -4.82
C ARG A 115 3.35 10.76 -3.41
N LYS A 116 2.99 11.55 -2.40
CA LYS A 116 3.12 11.14 -1.00
C LYS A 116 1.98 10.20 -0.63
N TRP A 117 2.27 8.91 -0.55
CA TRP A 117 1.32 7.88 -0.16
C TRP A 117 1.37 7.65 1.35
N ASP A 118 0.26 7.84 2.06
CA ASP A 118 0.08 7.28 3.40
C ASP A 118 -0.79 6.03 3.30
N ILE A 119 -0.30 4.93 3.86
CA ILE A 119 -1.02 3.66 3.88
C ILE A 119 -2.37 3.74 4.60
N ARG A 120 -2.54 4.66 5.58
CA ARG A 120 -3.81 4.88 6.31
C ARG A 120 -4.88 5.56 5.46
N ASP A 121 -4.43 6.41 4.54
CA ASP A 121 -5.28 7.10 3.59
C ASP A 121 -5.59 6.18 2.41
N THR A 122 -4.65 5.33 2.02
CA THR A 122 -4.76 4.51 0.80
C THR A 122 -5.44 3.17 1.03
N ARG A 123 -5.34 2.57 2.23
CA ARG A 123 -5.86 1.21 2.51
C ARG A 123 -6.65 1.16 3.81
N LYS A 124 -7.81 0.47 3.78
CA LYS A 124 -8.55 0.11 5.01
C LYS A 124 -7.83 -0.93 5.86
N GLN A 125 -7.15 -1.87 5.19
CA GLN A 125 -6.40 -2.94 5.83
C GLN A 125 -5.04 -3.09 5.16
N VAL A 126 -4.02 -3.19 5.98
CA VAL A 126 -2.63 -3.38 5.58
C VAL A 126 -2.35 -4.87 5.44
N SER A 127 -1.66 -5.26 4.36
CA SER A 127 -1.26 -6.66 4.13
C SER A 127 -0.39 -7.17 5.29
N PHE A 128 -0.52 -8.44 5.64
CA PHE A 128 0.30 -9.08 6.68
C PHE A 128 1.82 -8.96 6.38
N ASN A 129 2.18 -8.99 5.10
CA ASN A 129 3.57 -8.90 4.65
C ASN A 129 4.13 -7.48 4.69
N TYR A 130 3.30 -6.44 4.78
CA TYR A 130 3.78 -5.04 4.85
C TYR A 130 4.71 -4.83 6.05
N TRP A 131 4.34 -5.42 7.19
CA TRP A 131 5.12 -5.37 8.41
C TRP A 131 6.33 -6.31 8.39
N ASN A 132 6.65 -7.00 7.29
CA ASN A 132 7.92 -7.76 7.19
C ASN A 132 9.10 -6.81 6.99
N ASN A 133 8.86 -5.64 6.37
CA ASN A 133 9.88 -4.63 6.18
C ASN A 133 10.07 -3.84 7.49
N ALA A 134 11.29 -3.85 8.02
CA ALA A 134 11.64 -3.11 9.24
C ALA A 134 11.45 -1.59 9.07
N ASP A 135 11.68 -1.06 7.87
CA ASP A 135 11.49 0.37 7.58
C ASP A 135 10.02 0.77 7.75
N ASN A 136 9.08 -0.05 7.28
CA ASN A 136 7.65 0.18 7.46
C ASN A 136 7.24 0.17 8.94
N VAL A 137 7.86 -0.70 9.73
CA VAL A 137 7.64 -0.75 11.18
C VAL A 137 8.20 0.50 11.84
N LYS A 138 9.41 0.93 11.46
CA LYS A 138 10.07 2.12 11.98
C LYS A 138 9.28 3.39 11.66
N ASP A 139 8.84 3.58 10.42
CA ASP A 139 8.02 4.72 10.00
C ASP A 139 6.68 4.79 10.74
N PHE A 140 6.06 3.62 11.01
CA PHE A 140 4.87 3.57 11.85
C PHE A 140 5.17 4.02 13.29
N VAL A 141 6.26 3.52 13.88
CA VAL A 141 6.66 3.83 15.25
C VAL A 141 7.04 5.31 15.40
N GLU A 142 7.78 5.91 14.47
CA GLU A 142 8.09 7.35 14.50
C GLU A 142 6.84 8.21 14.40
N ARG A 143 5.88 7.87 13.54
CA ARG A 143 4.59 8.59 13.50
C ARG A 143 3.81 8.44 14.79
N LEU A 144 3.78 7.24 15.37
CA LEU A 144 3.11 6.99 16.64
C LEU A 144 3.76 7.79 17.77
N LYS A 145 5.10 7.93 17.74
CA LYS A 145 5.88 8.76 18.66
C LYS A 145 5.44 10.22 18.61
N THR A 146 5.31 10.79 17.41
CA THR A 146 4.80 12.17 17.23
C THR A 146 3.35 12.30 17.68
N GLN A 147 2.48 11.35 17.30
CA GLN A 147 1.05 11.40 17.62
C GLN A 147 0.78 11.33 19.13
N LEU A 148 1.57 10.55 19.87
CA LEU A 148 1.44 10.39 21.32
C LEU A 148 2.36 11.32 22.12
N ASN A 149 3.11 12.21 21.45
CA ASN A 149 4.09 13.11 22.05
C ASN A 149 5.08 12.37 22.98
N ILE A 150 5.58 11.23 22.51
CA ILE A 150 6.57 10.41 23.22
C ILE A 150 7.92 11.12 23.15
N LYS A 151 8.43 11.54 24.31
CA LYS A 151 9.68 12.31 24.44
C LYS A 151 10.86 11.41 24.81
N GLY A 152 10.62 10.41 25.65
CA GLY A 152 11.63 9.49 26.12
C GLY A 152 11.30 8.03 25.85
N ASP A 153 12.30 7.15 25.98
CA ASP A 153 12.10 5.71 25.76
C ASP A 153 11.17 5.08 26.80
N GLU A 154 11.14 5.64 28.02
CA GLU A 154 10.24 5.23 29.10
C GLU A 154 8.75 5.46 28.77
N ASP A 155 8.44 6.46 27.94
CA ASP A 155 7.05 6.73 27.53
C ASP A 155 6.48 5.59 26.67
N TRP A 156 7.32 4.82 25.98
CA TRP A 156 6.88 3.66 25.22
C TRP A 156 6.24 2.58 26.09
N PHE A 157 6.72 2.41 27.32
CA PHE A 157 6.17 1.42 28.25
C PHE A 157 4.74 1.75 28.67
N ARG A 158 4.34 3.02 28.51
CA ARG A 158 3.03 3.54 28.87
C ARG A 158 2.03 3.47 27.71
N VAL A 159 2.46 3.16 26.49
CA VAL A 159 1.57 3.04 25.32
C VAL A 159 0.68 1.81 25.44
N SER A 160 -0.64 2.01 25.39
CA SER A 160 -1.61 0.92 25.42
C SER A 160 -1.78 0.25 24.05
N VAL A 161 -2.30 -0.98 24.04
CA VAL A 161 -2.59 -1.70 22.80
C VAL A 161 -3.70 -0.98 22.02
N GLU A 162 -4.64 -0.34 22.72
CA GLU A 162 -5.72 0.45 22.16
C GLU A 162 -5.20 1.70 21.46
N GLN A 163 -4.24 2.42 22.05
CA GLN A 163 -3.58 3.56 21.41
C GLN A 163 -2.83 3.14 20.15
N LEU A 164 -2.13 2.01 20.20
CA LEU A 164 -1.44 1.45 19.03
C LEU A 164 -2.44 1.04 17.92
N LYS A 165 -3.57 0.43 18.29
CA LYS A 165 -4.66 0.10 17.34
C LYS A 165 -5.31 1.35 16.75
N ALA A 166 -5.57 2.38 17.56
CA ALA A 166 -6.10 3.67 17.12
C ALA A 166 -5.12 4.39 16.19
N GLY A 167 -3.81 4.16 16.37
CA GLY A 167 -2.74 4.56 15.45
C GLY A 167 -2.68 3.77 14.14
N GLY A 168 -3.55 2.77 13.93
CA GLY A 168 -3.53 1.92 12.72
C GLY A 168 -2.61 0.70 12.85
N GLY A 169 -2.03 0.45 14.02
CA GLY A 169 -1.13 -0.67 14.30
C GLY A 169 -1.84 -1.99 14.60
N GLY A 170 -3.14 -2.13 14.30
CA GLY A 170 -3.89 -3.36 14.64
C GLY A 170 -3.32 -4.62 14.00
N SER A 171 -3.00 -4.58 12.70
CA SER A 171 -2.37 -5.71 12.00
C SER A 171 -0.90 -5.89 12.37
N LEU A 172 -0.20 -4.80 12.72
CA LEU A 172 1.17 -4.85 13.26
C LEU A 172 1.19 -5.61 14.59
N PHE A 173 0.25 -5.29 15.47
CA PHE A 173 0.10 -5.95 16.76
C PHE A 173 -0.30 -7.42 16.61
N ALA A 174 -1.22 -7.74 15.68
CA ALA A 174 -1.60 -9.12 15.42
C ALA A 174 -0.41 -10.00 15.01
N LYS A 175 0.55 -9.42 14.28
CA LYS A 175 1.77 -10.09 13.85
C LYS A 175 2.79 -10.29 14.98
N TYR A 176 3.21 -9.20 15.62
CA TYR A 176 4.30 -9.23 16.60
C TYR A 176 3.86 -9.57 18.02
N ARG A 177 2.54 -9.53 18.28
CA ARG A 177 1.85 -9.84 19.55
C ARG A 177 2.29 -9.03 20.77
N SER A 178 3.26 -8.10 20.64
CA SER A 178 3.72 -7.25 21.73
C SER A 178 4.38 -5.98 21.21
N LEU A 179 4.22 -4.89 21.96
CA LEU A 179 4.90 -3.61 21.69
C LEU A 179 6.43 -3.74 21.79
N TYR A 180 6.90 -4.56 22.73
CA TYR A 180 8.33 -4.89 22.87
C TYR A 180 8.95 -5.41 21.56
N GLN A 181 8.30 -6.38 20.91
CA GLN A 181 8.81 -6.94 19.65
C GLN A 181 8.75 -5.91 18.52
N ILE A 182 7.72 -5.08 18.47
CA ILE A 182 7.59 -3.99 17.49
C ILE A 182 8.76 -3.00 17.64
N LEU A 183 9.06 -2.58 18.87
CA LEU A 183 10.14 -1.61 19.14
C LEU A 183 11.53 -2.18 18.89
N ARG A 184 11.74 -3.49 19.12
CA ARG A 184 13.00 -4.15 18.73
C ARG A 184 13.25 -4.19 17.23
N VAL A 185 12.18 -4.24 16.44
CA VAL A 185 12.30 -4.19 14.97
C VAL A 185 12.52 -2.75 14.50
N ALA A 186 11.84 -1.78 15.10
CA ALA A 186 11.98 -0.36 14.75
C ALA A 186 13.32 0.26 15.20
N TYR A 187 13.81 -0.14 16.38
CA TYR A 187 15.04 0.36 17.00
C TYR A 187 15.91 -0.82 17.49
N PRO A 188 16.50 -1.60 16.56
CA PRO A 188 17.33 -2.76 16.91
C PRO A 188 18.57 -2.40 17.74
N GLU A 189 19.07 -1.17 17.61
CA GLU A 189 20.19 -0.63 18.36
C GLU A 189 19.87 -0.36 19.84
N LYS A 190 18.59 -0.25 20.20
CA LYS A 190 18.16 0.06 21.58
C LYS A 190 17.98 -1.21 22.40
N GLN A 191 18.53 -1.17 23.62
CA GLN A 191 18.38 -2.27 24.58
C GLN A 191 17.07 -2.19 25.35
N TRP A 192 15.98 -2.61 24.70
CA TRP A 192 14.67 -2.71 25.33
C TRP A 192 14.65 -3.79 26.41
N LYS A 193 14.19 -3.45 27.62
CA LYS A 193 13.96 -4.44 28.70
C LYS A 193 12.54 -4.98 28.62
N LYS A 194 12.39 -6.29 28.40
CA LYS A 194 11.06 -6.95 28.31
C LYS A 194 10.21 -6.76 29.57
N SER A 195 10.84 -6.69 30.74
CA SER A 195 10.18 -6.50 32.04
C SER A 195 9.41 -5.17 32.12
N SER A 196 9.89 -4.11 31.48
CA SER A 196 9.25 -2.79 31.48
C SER A 196 7.89 -2.76 30.78
N PHE A 197 7.59 -3.74 29.92
CA PHE A 197 6.31 -3.83 29.19
C PHE A 197 5.24 -4.66 29.91
N GLN A 198 5.51 -5.18 31.12
CA GLN A 198 4.55 -5.96 31.89
C GLN A 198 3.50 -5.08 32.55
N ALA A 199 2.25 -5.56 32.63
CA ALA A 199 1.12 -4.80 33.17
C ALA A 199 1.36 -4.20 34.57
N LYS A 200 2.14 -4.89 35.42
CA LYS A 200 2.52 -4.42 36.77
C LYS A 200 3.29 -3.08 36.77
N PHE A 201 3.99 -2.76 35.68
CA PHE A 201 4.76 -1.53 35.53
C PHE A 201 4.11 -0.52 34.57
N LYS A 202 2.96 -0.88 33.97
CA LYS A 202 2.24 0.01 33.03
C LYS A 202 1.52 1.12 33.79
N ARG A 203 2.20 2.25 33.96
CA ARG A 203 1.62 3.52 34.47
C ARG A 203 0.84 4.29 33.39
N SER A 204 0.25 3.59 32.43
CA SER A 204 -0.47 4.16 31.28
C SER A 204 -1.63 5.07 31.68
N THR A 205 -2.41 4.65 32.68
CA THR A 205 -3.55 5.42 33.20
C THR A 205 -3.10 6.68 33.95
N GLN A 206 -2.02 6.58 34.72
CA GLN A 206 -1.41 7.70 35.44
C GLN A 206 -0.91 8.78 34.46
N ARG A 207 -0.22 8.37 33.39
CA ARG A 207 0.24 9.30 32.34
C ARG A 207 -0.91 9.91 31.56
N TRP A 208 -1.95 9.13 31.22
CA TRP A 208 -3.12 9.68 30.54
C TRP A 208 -3.79 10.76 31.39
N LEU A 209 -3.97 10.50 32.69
CA LEU A 209 -4.48 11.48 33.64
C LEU A 209 -3.58 12.72 33.70
N PHE A 210 -2.26 12.53 33.82
CA PHE A 210 -1.28 13.61 33.81
C PHE A 210 -1.39 14.52 32.58
N ILE A 211 -1.47 13.93 31.38
CA ILE A 211 -1.60 14.69 30.12
C ILE A 211 -2.93 15.46 30.07
N GLN A 212 -4.04 14.85 30.51
CA GLN A 212 -5.32 15.56 30.56
C GLN A 212 -5.27 16.72 31.55
N LEU A 213 -4.67 16.51 32.72
CA LEU A 213 -4.52 17.56 33.72
C LEU A 213 -3.64 18.71 33.23
N GLN A 214 -2.55 18.44 32.50
CA GLN A 214 -1.72 19.50 31.88
C GLN A 214 -2.50 20.35 30.87
N LYS A 215 -3.45 19.74 30.15
CA LYS A 215 -4.30 20.47 29.21
C LYS A 215 -5.35 21.33 29.91
N VAL A 216 -5.91 20.83 31.02
CA VAL A 216 -6.95 21.53 31.79
C VAL A 216 -6.35 22.63 32.67
N PHE A 217 -5.15 22.41 33.21
CA PHE A 217 -4.47 23.32 34.13
C PHE A 217 -3.09 23.75 33.59
N PRO A 218 -3.04 24.57 32.52
CA PRO A 218 -1.78 24.95 31.87
C PRO A 218 -0.85 25.80 32.75
N ASN A 219 -1.38 26.47 33.77
CA ASN A 219 -0.63 27.36 34.67
C ASN A 219 -0.21 26.69 35.99
N CYS A 220 -0.49 25.40 36.16
CA CYS A 220 -0.14 24.67 37.37
C CYS A 220 0.99 23.69 37.08
N GLU A 221 1.95 23.59 38.00
CA GLU A 221 2.95 22.53 37.96
C GLU A 221 2.28 21.22 38.37
N ILE A 222 2.19 20.27 37.43
CA ILE A 222 1.69 18.94 37.69
C ILE A 222 2.88 18.02 37.85
N ILE A 223 2.92 17.30 38.96
CA ILE A 223 3.98 16.34 39.28
C ILE A 223 3.42 14.95 39.02
N GLU A 224 4.10 14.19 38.14
CA GLU A 224 3.58 12.89 37.70
C GLU A 224 3.86 11.77 38.71
N GLU A 225 4.97 11.83 39.45
CA GLU A 225 5.37 10.81 40.41
C GLU A 225 5.46 11.43 41.80
N TYR A 226 4.62 10.97 42.73
CA TYR A 226 4.74 11.30 44.15
C TYR A 226 5.53 10.18 44.83
N LEU A 227 6.61 10.55 45.52
CA LEU A 227 7.52 9.65 46.24
C LEU A 227 6.78 8.81 47.30
#